data_AF-A0A1H2GJJ1-F1
#
_entry.id   AF-A0A1H2GJJ1-F1
#
_cell.length_a   1.000
_cell.length_b   1.000
_cell.length_c   1.000
_cell.angle_alpha   90.00
_cell.angle_beta   90.00
_cell.angle_gamma   90.00
#
_symmetry.space_group_name_H-M   'P 1'
#
loop_
_entity.id
_entity.type
_entity.pdbx_description
1 polymer ?
#
loop_
_entity_poly.entity_id
_entity_poly.type
_entity_poly.pdbx_seq_one_letter_code
_entity_poly.pdbx_strand_id
1 'polypeptide(L)'
;MNTLKKIVLNSLILPCALLSSTAVLADTIEGTLDGEPQTWHVVKQDGASTAGFSELGPGMLNVSLQAHVEKRFATQGTLNISFVLMNGELISPPEASYFHTNRFMPNYGNQDTPKHWELSVSEVEGDSAHFVGQYQGTLTLQGTPEGDEPDSLELTVDFDVRAIRDN
;
A
#
# COMPACT_ATOMS: atom_id res chain seq x y z
N MET A 1 -66.55 -39.56 5.87
CA MET A 1 -65.95 -40.53 6.81
C MET A 1 -64.51 -40.78 6.39
N ASN A 2 -63.61 -40.87 7.37
CA ASN A 2 -62.17 -41.20 7.32
C ASN A 2 -61.16 -40.04 7.09
N THR A 3 -60.93 -39.37 8.21
CA THR A 3 -59.68 -38.85 8.81
C THR A 3 -58.38 -39.54 8.39
N LEU A 4 -57.30 -38.78 8.18
CA LEU A 4 -55.86 -39.09 8.40
C LEU A 4 -55.06 -37.90 7.82
N LYS A 5 -53.98 -37.33 8.33
CA LYS A 5 -53.17 -37.40 9.56
C LYS A 5 -52.36 -36.09 9.57
N LYS A 6 -52.05 -35.55 10.76
CA LYS A 6 -51.12 -34.43 10.97
C LYS A 6 -49.72 -34.80 10.46
N ILE A 7 -49.05 -33.88 9.76
CA ILE A 7 -47.59 -33.81 9.70
C ILE A 7 -47.21 -32.38 10.09
N VAL A 8 -46.53 -32.26 11.22
CA VAL A 8 -45.89 -31.03 11.68
C VAL A 8 -44.52 -31.00 11.01
N LEU A 9 -44.28 -30.06 10.08
CA LEU A 9 -42.93 -29.72 9.66
C LEU A 9 -42.49 -28.46 10.40
N ASN A 10 -41.57 -28.64 11.35
CA ASN A 10 -40.67 -27.60 11.79
C ASN A 10 -39.75 -27.22 10.63
N SER A 11 -40.01 -26.11 9.95
CA SER A 11 -39.05 -25.51 9.03
C SER A 11 -38.17 -24.54 9.80
N LEU A 12 -36.91 -24.93 9.97
CA LEU A 12 -35.84 -24.07 10.48
C LEU A 12 -35.70 -22.81 9.60
N ILE A 13 -35.60 -21.67 10.26
CA ILE A 13 -35.18 -20.39 9.73
C ILE A 13 -33.67 -20.45 9.48
N LEU A 14 -33.21 -20.17 8.27
CA LEU A 14 -31.85 -19.68 8.03
C LEU A 14 -31.94 -18.22 7.56
N PRO A 15 -31.56 -17.24 8.38
CA PRO A 15 -31.26 -15.91 7.88
C PRO A 15 -29.90 -15.97 7.19
N CYS A 16 -29.90 -15.85 5.87
CA CYS A 16 -28.69 -15.63 5.09
C CYS A 16 -28.21 -14.20 5.38
N ALA A 17 -27.37 -14.03 6.40
CA ALA A 17 -26.66 -12.79 6.67
C ALA A 17 -25.59 -12.62 5.58
N LEU A 18 -25.92 -11.84 4.54
CA LEU A 18 -24.94 -11.27 3.64
C LEU A 18 -24.12 -10.26 4.43
N LEU A 19 -23.02 -10.73 5.03
CA LEU A 19 -21.98 -9.84 5.53
C LEU A 19 -21.29 -9.25 4.30
N SER A 20 -21.66 -8.02 3.96
CA SER A 20 -20.88 -7.16 3.07
C SER A 20 -19.50 -6.97 3.70
N SER A 21 -18.50 -7.70 3.20
CA SER A 21 -17.10 -7.46 3.52
C SER A 21 -16.63 -6.23 2.75
N THR A 22 -16.88 -5.03 3.29
CA THR A 22 -16.08 -3.86 2.92
C THR A 22 -14.70 -4.09 3.50
N ALA A 23 -13.76 -4.58 2.68
CA ALA A 23 -12.36 -4.63 3.07
C ALA A 23 -11.90 -3.20 3.31
N VAL A 24 -11.72 -2.85 4.59
CA VAL A 24 -11.05 -1.63 5.01
C VAL A 24 -9.55 -1.87 4.79
N LEU A 25 -9.07 -1.61 3.57
CA LEU A 25 -7.64 -1.66 3.20
C LEU A 25 -6.91 -0.34 3.48
N ALA A 26 -7.60 0.66 4.05
CA ALA A 26 -6.99 1.94 4.35
C ALA A 26 -5.73 1.77 5.23
N ASP A 27 -4.65 2.42 4.81
CA ASP A 27 -3.33 2.45 5.46
C ASP A 27 -2.47 1.18 5.26
N THR A 28 -2.67 0.48 4.14
CA THR A 28 -1.87 -0.71 3.78
C THR A 28 -1.32 -0.65 2.36
N ILE A 29 -0.21 -1.35 2.17
CA ILE A 29 0.35 -1.72 0.87
C ILE A 29 0.48 -3.24 0.88
N GLU A 30 -0.06 -3.92 -0.11
CA GLU A 30 -0.12 -5.39 -0.17
C GLU A 30 0.38 -5.88 -1.53
N GLY A 31 1.08 -7.01 -1.57
CA GLY A 31 1.54 -7.56 -2.83
C GLY A 31 2.62 -8.62 -2.66
N THR A 32 3.60 -8.63 -3.56
CA THR A 32 4.70 -9.59 -3.57
C THR A 32 6.05 -8.92 -3.75
N LEU A 33 7.05 -9.46 -3.07
CA LEU A 33 8.47 -9.18 -3.27
C LEU A 33 9.17 -10.49 -3.68
N ASP A 34 9.73 -10.55 -4.88
CA ASP A 34 10.25 -11.80 -5.49
C ASP A 34 9.25 -12.95 -5.52
N GLY A 35 7.97 -12.62 -5.71
CA GLY A 35 6.87 -13.60 -5.71
C GLY A 35 6.42 -14.06 -4.32
N GLU A 36 7.13 -13.67 -3.25
CA GLU A 36 6.71 -13.94 -1.87
C GLU A 36 5.69 -12.90 -1.42
N PRO A 37 4.49 -13.31 -0.95
CA PRO A 37 3.48 -12.39 -0.45
C PRO A 37 3.98 -11.56 0.74
N GLN A 38 3.67 -10.27 0.74
CA GLN A 38 4.04 -9.31 1.77
C GLN A 38 2.92 -8.29 2.00
N THR A 39 2.86 -7.80 3.23
CA THR A 39 1.98 -6.69 3.63
C THR A 39 2.80 -5.67 4.39
N TRP A 40 2.64 -4.41 4.03
CA TRP A 40 3.24 -3.27 4.71
C TRP A 40 2.14 -2.36 5.27
N HIS A 41 2.42 -1.78 6.43
CA HIS A 41 1.51 -0.94 7.19
C HIS A 41 2.04 0.48 7.26
N VAL A 42 1.19 1.46 6.96
CA VAL A 42 1.47 2.86 7.26
C VAL A 42 1.32 3.05 8.76
N VAL A 43 2.34 3.63 9.38
CA VAL A 43 2.39 3.82 10.83
C VAL A 43 1.96 5.24 11.16
N LYS A 44 1.06 5.37 12.14
CA LYS A 44 0.58 6.65 12.65
C LYS A 44 0.88 6.76 14.14
N GLN A 45 1.51 7.85 14.56
CA GLN A 45 1.83 8.11 15.95
C GLN A 45 1.82 9.61 16.25
N ASP A 46 1.14 10.02 17.33
CA ASP A 46 1.12 11.40 17.82
C ASP A 46 0.75 12.46 16.76
N GLY A 47 -0.15 12.11 15.84
CA GLY A 47 -0.60 12.97 14.75
C GLY A 47 0.33 12.97 13.52
N ALA A 48 1.48 12.30 13.59
CA ALA A 48 2.35 12.03 12.45
C ALA A 48 1.98 10.71 11.77
N SER A 49 2.30 10.60 10.49
CA SER A 49 2.10 9.44 9.62
C SER A 49 3.37 9.21 8.81
N THR A 50 3.70 7.95 8.55
CA THR A 50 4.81 7.60 7.64
C THR A 50 4.43 7.80 6.17
N ALA A 51 3.13 7.93 5.86
CA ALA A 51 2.65 8.40 4.57
C ALA A 51 2.34 9.90 4.65
N GLY A 52 3.00 10.68 3.78
CA GLY A 52 2.96 12.14 3.77
C GLY A 52 2.87 12.71 2.36
N PHE A 53 2.45 13.97 2.26
CA PHE A 53 2.53 14.75 1.04
C PHE A 53 2.78 16.23 1.32
N SER A 54 3.47 16.92 0.41
CA SER A 54 3.74 18.35 0.48
C SER A 54 3.41 19.04 -0.85
N GLU A 55 3.09 20.33 -0.79
CA GLU A 55 2.91 21.15 -1.99
C GLU A 55 4.22 21.87 -2.30
N LEU A 56 4.82 21.57 -3.45
CA LEU A 56 6.08 22.20 -3.90
C LEU A 56 5.84 23.53 -4.62
N GLY A 57 4.61 23.75 -5.07
CA GLY A 57 4.13 24.93 -5.78
C GLY A 57 2.66 24.73 -6.19
N PRO A 58 1.98 25.76 -6.72
CA PRO A 58 0.55 25.67 -7.03
C PRO A 58 0.21 24.45 -7.89
N GLY A 59 -0.56 23.52 -7.31
CA GLY A 59 -0.99 22.30 -7.99
C GLY A 59 0.08 21.21 -8.13
N MET A 60 1.29 21.42 -7.61
CA MET A 60 2.39 20.44 -7.60
C MET A 60 2.49 19.75 -6.24
N LEU A 61 2.19 18.46 -6.19
CA LEU A 61 2.26 17.65 -4.96
C LEU A 61 3.43 16.67 -5.03
N ASN A 62 4.26 16.66 -3.99
CA ASN A 62 5.23 15.59 -3.74
C ASN A 62 4.64 14.64 -2.71
N VAL A 63 4.58 13.35 -3.03
CA VAL A 63 3.94 12.32 -2.19
C VAL A 63 4.97 11.27 -1.82
N SER A 64 4.97 10.84 -0.56
CA SER A 64 5.77 9.73 -0.05
C SER A 64 4.90 8.78 0.76
N LEU A 65 4.79 7.53 0.31
CA LEU A 65 4.06 6.47 0.98
C LEU A 65 5.07 5.51 1.62
N GLN A 66 5.48 5.77 2.86
CA GLN A 66 6.34 4.86 3.60
C GLN A 66 5.50 3.92 4.46
N ALA A 67 5.74 2.62 4.32
CA ALA A 67 5.06 1.56 5.04
C ALA A 67 6.05 0.49 5.51
N HIS A 68 5.70 -0.19 6.61
CA HIS A 68 6.58 -1.11 7.31
C HIS A 68 5.94 -2.49 7.42
N VAL A 69 6.72 -3.57 7.30
CA VAL A 69 6.23 -4.94 7.56
C VAL A 69 5.68 -5.08 8.97
N GLU A 70 6.25 -4.34 9.93
CA GLU A 70 5.74 -4.30 11.29
C GLU A 70 4.77 -3.14 11.50
N LYS A 71 3.80 -3.29 12.41
CA LYS A 71 2.88 -2.21 12.82
C LYS A 71 3.52 -1.19 13.76
N ARG A 72 4.80 -0.89 13.53
CA ARG A 72 5.62 0.09 14.25
C ARG A 72 6.72 0.58 13.31
N PHE A 73 7.30 1.72 13.63
CA PHE A 73 8.45 2.21 12.89
C PHE A 73 9.62 1.22 13.00
N ALA A 74 10.14 0.79 11.86
CA ALA A 74 11.31 -0.07 11.74
C ALA A 74 11.92 0.12 10.36
N THR A 75 13.24 0.33 10.25
CA THR A 75 13.90 0.46 8.94
C THR A 75 13.84 -0.84 8.15
N GLN A 76 14.14 -1.96 8.79
CA GLN A 76 14.11 -3.27 8.15
C GLN A 76 12.70 -3.63 7.68
N GLY A 77 12.61 -4.07 6.42
CA GLY A 77 11.36 -4.37 5.75
C GLY A 77 10.56 -3.14 5.34
N THR A 78 11.12 -1.93 5.38
CA THR A 78 10.40 -0.73 4.92
C THR A 78 10.27 -0.73 3.41
N LEU A 79 9.08 -0.42 2.93
CA LEU A 79 8.79 -0.05 1.55
C LEU A 79 8.47 1.45 1.51
N ASN A 80 9.09 2.18 0.60
CA ASN A 80 8.74 3.57 0.30
C ASN A 80 8.40 3.71 -1.17
N ILE A 81 7.25 4.31 -1.48
CA ILE A 81 6.84 4.68 -2.84
C ILE A 81 6.64 6.19 -2.88
N SER A 82 7.37 6.89 -3.74
CA SER A 82 7.29 8.34 -3.90
C SER A 82 7.00 8.76 -5.33
N PHE A 83 6.24 9.83 -5.50
CA PHE A 83 5.85 10.33 -6.81
C PHE A 83 5.47 11.81 -6.74
N VAL A 84 5.54 12.48 -7.89
CA VAL A 84 5.21 13.90 -8.02
C VAL A 84 4.04 14.07 -8.99
N LEU A 85 3.03 14.81 -8.54
CA LEU A 85 1.84 15.15 -9.31
C LEU A 85 1.87 16.65 -9.67
N MET A 86 1.36 16.99 -10.85
CA MET A 86 1.00 18.34 -11.28
C MET A 86 -0.46 18.34 -11.71
N ASN A 87 -1.30 19.11 -11.04
CA ASN A 87 -2.74 19.17 -11.28
C ASN A 87 -3.41 17.77 -11.29
N GLY A 88 -2.93 16.87 -10.44
CA GLY A 88 -3.40 15.48 -10.32
C GLY A 88 -2.76 14.50 -11.31
N GLU A 89 -1.92 14.95 -12.24
CA GLU A 89 -1.25 14.09 -13.21
C GLU A 89 0.21 13.85 -12.82
N LEU A 90 0.71 12.63 -13.06
CA LEU A 90 2.10 12.27 -12.78
C LEU A 90 3.05 13.02 -13.74
N ILE A 91 4.09 13.68 -13.20
CA ILE A 91 5.08 14.41 -14.01
C ILE A 91 6.47 13.78 -14.09
N SER A 92 6.72 12.75 -13.30
CA SER A 92 7.95 11.94 -13.32
C SER A 92 7.61 10.50 -12.99
N PRO A 93 8.40 9.50 -13.46
CA PRO A 93 8.22 8.13 -13.03
C PRO A 93 8.20 8.03 -11.50
N PRO A 94 7.33 7.19 -10.90
CA PRO A 94 7.36 6.97 -9.46
C PRO A 94 8.65 6.24 -9.07
N GLU A 95 9.12 6.53 -7.87
CA GLU A 95 10.27 5.89 -7.26
C GLU A 95 9.77 4.92 -6.18
N ALA A 96 10.41 3.76 -6.08
CA ALA A 96 10.17 2.76 -5.06
C ALA A 96 11.51 2.33 -4.47
N SER A 97 11.58 2.22 -3.14
CA SER A 97 12.72 1.65 -2.43
C SER A 97 12.31 0.67 -1.34
N TYR A 98 13.13 -0.36 -1.15
CA TYR A 98 12.95 -1.40 -0.15
C TYR A 98 14.22 -1.57 0.70
N PHE A 99 14.05 -1.50 2.02
CA PHE A 99 15.12 -1.58 2.99
C PHE A 99 15.17 -2.97 3.62
N HIS A 100 15.96 -3.87 3.06
CA HIS A 100 16.05 -5.26 3.54
C HIS A 100 16.81 -5.43 4.87
N THR A 101 17.56 -4.40 5.30
CA THR A 101 18.30 -4.38 6.57
C THR A 101 17.81 -3.27 7.49
N ASN A 102 18.32 -3.22 8.72
CA ASN A 102 18.07 -2.12 9.66
C ASN A 102 18.88 -0.84 9.36
N ARG A 103 19.60 -0.79 8.23
CA ARG A 103 20.39 0.35 7.77
C ARG A 103 19.77 0.93 6.49
N PHE A 104 20.12 2.18 6.20
CA PHE A 104 19.66 2.86 5.00
C PHE A 104 20.31 2.32 3.72
N MET A 105 21.57 1.87 3.80
CA MET A 105 22.30 1.23 2.70
C MET A 105 22.99 -0.05 3.19
N PRO A 106 23.16 -1.05 2.32
CA PRO A 106 22.57 -1.13 0.98
C PRO A 106 21.03 -1.23 1.04
N ASN A 107 20.36 -0.80 -0.01
CA ASN A 107 18.90 -0.94 -0.18
C ASN A 107 18.58 -1.27 -1.63
N TYR A 108 17.32 -1.60 -1.91
CA TYR A 108 16.85 -1.80 -3.27
C TYR A 108 16.07 -0.58 -3.71
N GLY A 109 16.25 -0.13 -4.95
CA GLY A 109 15.38 0.88 -5.53
C GLY A 109 15.34 0.81 -7.06
N ASN A 110 14.27 1.31 -7.66
CA ASN A 110 14.16 1.34 -9.13
C ASN A 110 15.11 2.38 -9.73
N GLN A 111 15.74 2.02 -10.85
CA GLN A 111 16.59 2.93 -11.65
C GLN A 111 15.85 3.47 -12.87
N ASP A 112 14.74 2.83 -13.23
CA ASP A 112 13.98 3.08 -14.44
C ASP A 112 12.49 3.27 -14.12
N THR A 113 11.72 3.64 -15.15
CA THR A 113 10.26 3.67 -15.07
C THR A 113 9.74 2.27 -14.73
N PRO A 114 8.80 2.13 -13.78
CA PRO A 114 8.20 0.84 -13.47
C PRO A 114 7.54 0.23 -14.71
N LYS A 115 7.47 -1.10 -14.74
CA LYS A 115 6.76 -1.86 -15.75
C LYS A 115 5.27 -1.50 -15.79
N HIS A 116 4.68 -1.21 -14.64
CA HIS A 116 3.30 -0.76 -14.53
C HIS A 116 3.14 0.24 -13.39
N TRP A 117 2.31 1.26 -13.63
CA TRP A 117 1.88 2.23 -12.65
C TRP A 117 0.44 2.64 -12.92
N GLU A 118 -0.41 2.52 -11.92
CA GLU A 118 -1.76 3.05 -11.91
C GLU A 118 -1.97 3.84 -10.63
N LEU A 119 -2.59 5.01 -10.74
CA LEU A 119 -2.90 5.87 -9.60
C LEU A 119 -4.30 6.46 -9.76
N SER A 120 -5.10 6.31 -8.72
CA SER A 120 -6.33 7.05 -8.49
C SER A 120 -6.15 7.89 -7.22
N VAL A 121 -6.29 9.20 -7.38
CA VAL A 121 -6.37 10.12 -6.23
C VAL A 121 -7.86 10.26 -5.93
N SER A 122 -8.30 9.69 -4.81
CA SER A 122 -9.72 9.70 -4.46
C SER A 122 -10.11 11.07 -3.91
N GLU A 123 -9.32 11.65 -3.01
CA GLU A 123 -9.61 12.89 -2.29
C GLU A 123 -8.30 13.60 -1.85
N VAL A 124 -8.21 14.92 -2.06
CA VAL A 124 -7.25 15.80 -1.35
C VAL A 124 -8.08 16.84 -0.62
N GLU A 125 -8.22 16.69 0.70
CA GLU A 125 -9.05 17.53 1.56
C GLU A 125 -8.20 18.14 2.68
N GLY A 126 -7.86 19.43 2.53
CA GLY A 126 -7.08 20.16 3.53
C GLY A 126 -5.72 19.49 3.81
N ASP A 127 -5.61 18.84 4.97
CA ASP A 127 -4.40 18.21 5.49
C ASP A 127 -4.36 16.69 5.31
N SER A 128 -5.31 16.11 4.55
CA SER A 128 -5.36 14.68 4.25
C SER A 128 -5.51 14.44 2.75
N ALA A 129 -4.86 13.39 2.26
CA ALA A 129 -5.04 12.88 0.90
C ALA A 129 -5.21 11.35 0.93
N HIS A 130 -5.98 10.81 0.00
CA HIS A 130 -6.17 9.36 -0.14
C HIS A 130 -5.71 8.90 -1.53
N PHE A 131 -4.74 7.99 -1.52
CA PHE A 131 -4.09 7.45 -2.70
C PHE A 131 -4.40 5.97 -2.82
N VAL A 132 -4.92 5.57 -3.98
CA VAL A 132 -5.17 4.16 -4.33
C VAL A 132 -4.47 3.87 -5.64
N GLY A 133 -3.75 2.77 -5.75
CA GLY A 133 -3.03 2.47 -6.98
C GLY A 133 -2.26 1.17 -6.96
N GLN A 134 -1.49 0.97 -8.03
CA GLN A 134 -0.68 -0.22 -8.26
C GLN A 134 0.70 0.17 -8.76
N TYR A 135 1.72 -0.53 -8.28
CA TYR A 135 3.10 -0.45 -8.75
C TYR A 135 3.60 -1.85 -9.14
N GLN A 136 4.19 -1.97 -10.33
CA GLN A 136 4.97 -3.15 -10.71
C GLN A 136 6.31 -2.74 -11.30
N GLY A 137 7.41 -3.21 -10.73
CA GLY A 137 8.74 -2.89 -11.23
C GLY A 137 9.84 -3.75 -10.61
N THR A 138 11.04 -3.61 -11.17
CA THR A 138 12.26 -4.23 -10.65
C THR A 138 13.00 -3.21 -9.80
N LEU A 139 13.40 -3.62 -8.59
CA LEU A 139 14.26 -2.85 -7.71
C LEU A 139 15.68 -3.41 -7.80
N THR A 140 16.67 -2.56 -8.02
CA THR A 140 18.08 -2.98 -8.11
C THR A 140 18.79 -2.64 -6.80
N LEU A 141 19.69 -3.53 -6.36
CA LEU A 141 20.52 -3.32 -5.20
C LEU A 141 21.42 -2.09 -5.41
N GLN A 142 21.38 -1.19 -4.44
CA GLN A 142 22.15 0.05 -4.41
C GLN A 142 23.15 -0.02 -3.25
N GLY A 143 24.40 0.39 -3.53
CA GLY A 143 25.48 0.34 -2.55
C GLY A 143 26.33 -0.92 -2.67
N THR A 144 27.13 -1.19 -1.64
CA THR A 144 27.97 -2.39 -1.57
C THR A 144 27.18 -3.52 -0.91
N PRO A 145 27.03 -4.69 -1.56
CA PRO A 145 26.42 -5.87 -0.94
C PRO A 145 27.16 -6.27 0.35
N GLU A 146 26.42 -6.82 1.32
CA GLU A 146 26.98 -7.22 2.62
C GLU A 146 27.01 -8.74 2.82
N GLY A 147 26.47 -9.50 1.88
CA GLY A 147 26.46 -10.95 1.83
C GLY A 147 26.07 -11.45 0.44
N ASP A 148 25.14 -12.40 0.40
CA ASP A 148 24.66 -13.03 -0.84
C ASP A 148 23.34 -12.41 -1.31
N GLU A 149 23.17 -11.08 -1.13
CA GLU A 149 21.97 -10.39 -1.60
C GLU A 149 21.82 -10.54 -3.13
N PRO A 150 20.60 -10.80 -3.64
CA PRO A 150 20.38 -10.75 -5.08
C PRO A 150 20.59 -9.33 -5.61
N ASP A 151 21.07 -9.22 -6.86
CA ASP A 151 21.29 -7.93 -7.52
C ASP A 151 19.98 -7.15 -7.74
N SER A 152 18.85 -7.83 -7.79
CA SER A 152 17.54 -7.24 -8.04
C SER A 152 16.41 -8.00 -7.38
N LEU A 153 15.31 -7.31 -7.10
CA LEU A 153 14.04 -7.85 -6.62
C LEU A 153 12.88 -7.42 -7.53
N GLU A 154 11.92 -8.30 -7.77
CA GLU A 154 10.66 -7.97 -8.42
C GLU A 154 9.61 -7.52 -7.39
N LEU A 155 9.07 -6.31 -7.56
CA LEU A 155 8.02 -5.75 -6.70
C LEU A 155 6.71 -5.63 -7.49
N THR A 156 5.63 -6.20 -6.96
CA THR A 156 4.25 -5.95 -7.44
C THR A 156 3.39 -5.66 -6.23
N VAL A 157 2.81 -4.47 -6.15
CA VAL A 157 2.01 -4.05 -4.99
C VAL A 157 0.80 -3.21 -5.39
N ASP A 158 -0.27 -3.40 -4.65
CA ASP A 158 -1.44 -2.53 -4.60
C ASP A 158 -1.38 -1.71 -3.31
N PHE A 159 -1.79 -0.44 -3.35
CA PHE A 159 -1.81 0.44 -2.18
C PHE A 159 -3.16 1.13 -2.03
N ASP A 160 -3.60 1.28 -0.79
CA ASP A 160 -4.76 2.07 -0.35
C ASP A 160 -4.32 2.83 0.90
N VAL A 161 -3.85 4.07 0.72
CA VAL A 161 -3.11 4.80 1.74
C VAL A 161 -3.67 6.20 1.95
N ARG A 162 -3.93 6.55 3.23
CA ARG A 162 -4.19 7.94 3.62
C ARG A 162 -2.88 8.59 4.05
N ALA A 163 -2.48 9.63 3.33
CA ALA A 163 -1.34 10.46 3.66
C ALA A 163 -1.78 11.75 4.35
N ILE A 164 -0.94 12.27 5.24
CA ILE A 164 -1.15 13.57 5.87
C ILE A 164 -0.26 14.63 5.22
N ARG A 165 -0.66 15.90 5.30
CA ARG A 165 0.18 16.99 4.81
C ARG A 165 1.42 17.15 5.68
N ASP A 166 2.59 17.19 5.07
CA ASP A 166 3.84 17.54 5.73
C ASP A 166 3.87 19.06 5.98
N ASN A 167 4.29 19.46 7.19
CA ASN A 167 4.42 20.87 7.59
C ASN A 167 5.69 21.53 7.07
#